data_AF-A0A3P7DQS6-F1
#
_entry.id   AF-A0A3P7DQS6-F1
#
_cell.length_a   1.000
_cell.length_b   1.000
_cell.length_c   1.000
_cell.angle_alpha   90.00
_cell.angle_beta   90.00
_cell.angle_gamma   90.00
#
_symmetry.space_group_name_H-M   'P 1'
#
loop_
_entity.id
_entity.type
_entity.pdbx_description
1 polymer ?
#
loop_
_entity_poly.entity_id
_entity_poly.type
_entity_poly.pdbx_seq_one_letter_code
_entity_poly.pdbx_strand_id
1 'polypeptide(L)'
;MLARLTLSVHNKFHQKDFRARSLFIISYDRMLQIDTDQENSFQVVIARGDNATFAMYLFEQIESDSGLSGFSSGIEFFELPFEMLANGSNINERGKWLFRIDGIVPLHCPAGTLDPPLCQRECDAGTWGFRCENKCHCRNDIPCDFATGFCSNAQCADGWTGISCFEG
;
A
#
# COMPACT_ATOMS: atom_id res chain seq x y z
N MET A 1 -0.11 -17.84 -7.38
CA MET A 1 -0.26 -16.83 -6.31
C MET A 1 0.74 -15.67 -6.45
N LEU A 2 2.03 -15.93 -6.72
CA LEU A 2 3.06 -14.90 -7.01
C LEU A 2 2.58 -13.79 -7.97
N ALA A 3 1.96 -14.18 -9.09
CA ALA A 3 1.45 -13.24 -10.08
C ALA A 3 0.34 -12.32 -9.54
N ARG A 4 -0.56 -12.82 -8.69
CA ARG A 4 -1.67 -12.02 -8.13
C ARG A 4 -1.15 -10.89 -7.25
N LEU A 5 -0.28 -11.21 -6.29
CA LEU A 5 0.27 -10.21 -5.38
C LEU A 5 1.19 -9.23 -6.11
N THR A 6 2.00 -9.71 -7.08
CA THR A 6 2.79 -8.83 -7.95
C THR A 6 1.90 -7.84 -8.70
N LEU A 7 0.79 -8.30 -9.28
CA LEU A 7 -0.15 -7.44 -9.98
C LEU A 7 -0.87 -6.45 -9.05
N SER A 8 -1.24 -6.84 -7.83
CA SER A 8 -1.79 -5.91 -6.83
C SER A 8 -0.78 -4.83 -6.48
N VAL A 9 0.48 -5.18 -6.24
CA VAL A 9 1.55 -4.18 -5.98
C VAL A 9 1.76 -3.25 -7.17
N HIS A 10 1.74 -3.76 -8.41
CA HIS A 10 1.86 -2.94 -9.62
C HIS A 10 0.72 -1.94 -9.77
N ASN A 11 -0.51 -2.44 -9.72
CA ASN A 11 -1.70 -1.70 -10.14
C ASN A 11 -2.34 -0.88 -9.02
N LYS A 12 -2.09 -1.26 -7.76
CA LYS A 12 -2.74 -0.64 -6.60
C LYS A 12 -1.79 0.04 -5.65
N PHE A 13 -0.52 -0.37 -5.62
CA PHE A 13 0.51 0.28 -4.81
C PHE A 13 1.51 1.09 -5.65
N HIS A 14 1.34 1.10 -6.98
CA HIS A 14 2.11 1.87 -7.95
C HIS A 14 3.62 1.54 -7.95
N GLN A 15 3.98 0.27 -7.76
CA GLN A 15 5.38 -0.20 -7.81
C GLN A 15 5.55 -1.20 -8.96
N LYS A 16 5.69 -0.68 -10.19
CA LYS A 16 5.70 -1.48 -11.43
C LYS A 16 6.95 -2.35 -11.61
N ASP A 17 8.04 -1.99 -10.94
CA ASP A 17 9.32 -2.68 -10.95
C ASP A 17 9.37 -3.85 -9.95
N PHE A 18 8.42 -3.91 -9.01
CA PHE A 18 8.36 -4.98 -8.03
C PHE A 18 8.12 -6.35 -8.68
N ARG A 19 8.83 -7.37 -8.23
CA ARG A 19 8.53 -8.77 -8.58
C ARG A 19 8.71 -9.65 -7.37
N ALA A 20 7.64 -10.31 -6.94
CA ALA A 20 7.74 -11.29 -5.86
C ALA A 20 8.64 -12.47 -6.29
N ARG A 21 9.65 -12.77 -5.47
CA ARG A 21 10.55 -13.91 -5.60
C ARG A 21 10.14 -15.06 -4.70
N SER A 22 9.65 -14.75 -3.52
CA SER A 22 9.11 -15.71 -2.57
C SER A 22 7.87 -15.16 -1.88
N LEU A 23 7.02 -16.07 -1.41
CA LEU A 23 5.85 -15.78 -0.59
C LEU A 23 5.92 -16.60 0.69
N PHE A 24 5.56 -15.98 1.80
CA PHE A 24 5.17 -16.68 3.03
C PHE A 24 3.68 -16.41 3.25
N ILE A 25 2.87 -17.47 3.30
CA ILE A 25 1.41 -17.36 3.41
C ILE A 25 1.01 -18.07 4.69
N ILE A 26 0.34 -17.34 5.58
CA ILE A 26 -0.28 -17.86 6.79
C ILE A 26 -1.78 -17.80 6.55
N SER A 27 -2.46 -18.94 6.65
CA SER A 27 -3.90 -19.04 6.44
C SER A 27 -4.57 -19.41 7.75
N TYR A 28 -5.58 -18.63 8.12
CA TYR A 28 -6.49 -18.89 9.23
C TYR A 28 -7.83 -19.21 8.59
N ASP A 29 -8.27 -20.45 8.69
CA ASP A 29 -9.53 -20.93 8.11
C ASP A 29 -10.48 -21.28 9.26
N ARG A 30 -11.61 -20.56 9.34
CA ARG A 30 -12.68 -20.77 10.34
C ARG A 30 -12.15 -20.90 11.77
N MET A 31 -11.32 -19.94 12.15
CA MET A 31 -10.79 -19.86 13.50
C MET A 31 -11.88 -19.33 14.43
N LEU A 32 -12.24 -20.15 15.43
CA LEU A 32 -13.20 -19.77 16.45
C LEU A 32 -12.60 -18.76 17.42
N GLN A 33 -13.34 -17.69 17.70
CA GLN A 33 -13.03 -16.83 18.83
C GLN A 33 -13.35 -17.55 20.15
N ILE A 34 -12.49 -17.36 21.15
CA ILE A 34 -12.58 -18.00 22.47
C ILE A 34 -13.99 -17.82 23.05
N ASP A 35 -14.58 -18.93 23.50
CA ASP A 35 -15.90 -18.99 24.15
C ASP A 35 -17.07 -18.45 23.31
N THR A 36 -16.91 -18.41 21.99
CA THR A 36 -17.96 -17.99 21.04
C THR A 36 -18.05 -18.98 19.87
N ASP A 37 -19.16 -18.93 19.14
CA ASP A 37 -19.31 -19.62 17.85
C ASP A 37 -18.87 -18.73 16.66
N GLN A 38 -18.26 -17.57 16.92
CA GLN A 38 -17.84 -16.62 15.87
C GLN A 38 -16.59 -17.15 15.15
N GLU A 39 -16.71 -17.33 13.83
CA GLU A 39 -15.63 -17.80 12.97
C GLU A 39 -14.94 -16.65 12.22
N ASN A 40 -13.61 -16.73 12.11
CA ASN A 40 -12.80 -15.78 11.36
C ASN A 40 -11.92 -16.50 10.34
N SER A 41 -11.96 -16.04 9.10
CA SER A 41 -11.18 -16.56 7.98
C SER A 41 -10.41 -15.44 7.29
N PHE A 42 -9.08 -15.54 7.31
CA PHE A 42 -8.19 -14.56 6.69
C PHE A 42 -6.82 -15.15 6.36
N GLN A 43 -6.09 -14.48 5.46
CA GLN A 43 -4.72 -14.82 5.14
C GLN A 43 -3.79 -13.63 5.35
N VAL A 44 -2.56 -13.91 5.79
CA VAL A 44 -1.46 -12.95 5.81
C VAL A 44 -0.41 -13.43 4.83
N VAL A 45 -0.12 -12.61 3.83
CA VAL A 45 0.85 -12.91 2.77
C VAL A 45 2.01 -11.94 2.85
N ILE A 46 3.21 -12.46 3.07
CA ILE A 46 4.45 -11.69 2.98
C ILE A 46 5.12 -12.01 1.64
N ALA A 47 5.23 -11.02 0.76
CA ALA A 47 5.95 -11.13 -0.51
C ALA A 47 7.29 -10.43 -0.44
N ARG A 48 8.35 -11.19 -0.67
CA ARG A 48 9.69 -10.64 -0.80
C ARG A 48 10.06 -10.56 -2.28
N GLY A 49 10.43 -9.37 -2.74
CA GLY A 49 11.04 -9.14 -4.05
C GLY A 49 12.52 -8.82 -3.95
N ASP A 50 13.10 -8.38 -5.07
CA ASP A 50 14.52 -8.00 -5.12
C ASP A 50 14.78 -6.63 -4.45
N ASN A 51 13.81 -5.72 -4.53
CA ASN A 51 13.94 -4.31 -4.12
C ASN A 51 12.94 -3.86 -3.02
N ALA A 52 12.00 -4.72 -2.64
CA ALA A 52 10.96 -4.38 -1.66
C ALA A 52 10.37 -5.65 -1.01
N THR A 53 9.73 -5.48 0.14
CA THR A 53 8.95 -6.53 0.80
C THR A 53 7.56 -5.99 1.14
N PHE A 54 6.52 -6.75 0.81
CA PHE A 54 5.14 -6.37 1.04
C PHE A 54 4.45 -7.34 1.99
N ALA A 55 3.58 -6.82 2.84
CA ALA A 55 2.61 -7.59 3.59
C ALA A 55 1.20 -7.31 3.04
N MET A 56 0.43 -8.37 2.81
CA MET A 56 -0.96 -8.28 2.39
C MET A 56 -1.84 -9.07 3.34
N TYR A 57 -2.84 -8.42 3.92
CA TYR A 57 -3.92 -9.07 4.64
C TYR A 57 -5.08 -9.29 3.68
N LEU A 58 -5.67 -10.47 3.75
CA LEU A 58 -6.83 -10.89 2.98
C LEU A 58 -7.89 -11.36 3.97
N PHE A 59 -8.75 -10.46 4.41
CA PHE A 59 -9.89 -10.77 5.27
C PHE A 59 -11.08 -11.19 4.38
N GLU A 60 -11.51 -12.44 4.56
CA GLU A 60 -12.65 -13.00 3.82
C GLU A 60 -13.91 -12.93 4.68
N GLN A 61 -13.83 -13.39 5.93
CA GLN A 61 -14.93 -13.43 6.86
C GLN A 61 -14.41 -13.10 8.26
N ILE A 62 -15.02 -12.11 8.91
CA ILE A 62 -14.71 -11.70 10.28
C ILE A 62 -16.05 -11.57 11.00
N GLU A 63 -16.36 -12.53 11.86
CA GLU A 63 -17.59 -12.55 12.66
C GLU A 63 -17.39 -12.03 14.08
N SER A 64 -16.13 -11.98 14.53
CA SER A 64 -15.79 -11.40 15.83
C SER A 64 -16.26 -9.96 15.93
N ASP A 65 -16.75 -9.58 17.11
CA ASP A 65 -17.20 -8.21 17.40
C ASP A 65 -16.07 -7.31 17.93
N SER A 66 -14.93 -7.90 18.29
CA SER A 66 -13.76 -7.15 18.75
C SER A 66 -12.47 -7.91 18.49
N GLY A 67 -11.37 -7.17 18.38
CA GLY A 67 -10.05 -7.74 18.22
C GLY A 67 -9.03 -6.68 17.88
N LEU A 68 -7.76 -7.00 18.12
CA LEU A 68 -6.64 -6.20 17.64
C LEU A 68 -6.10 -6.84 16.37
N SER A 69 -5.97 -6.04 15.31
CA SER A 69 -5.42 -6.46 14.03
C SER A 69 -4.42 -5.43 13.55
N GLY A 70 -3.32 -5.86 12.96
CA GLY A 70 -2.25 -4.95 12.57
C GLY A 70 -0.90 -5.63 12.45
N PHE A 71 0.14 -4.81 12.36
CA PHE A 71 1.53 -5.26 12.42
C PHE A 71 2.37 -4.30 13.25
N SER A 72 3.51 -4.80 13.73
CA SER A 72 4.51 -3.95 14.39
C SER A 72 5.84 -4.07 13.67
N SER A 73 6.50 -2.93 13.46
CA SER A 73 7.88 -2.83 12.95
C SER A 73 8.93 -2.86 14.06
N GLY A 74 8.52 -3.03 15.32
CA GLY A 74 9.36 -2.89 16.51
C GLY A 74 9.55 -1.45 16.99
N ILE A 75 9.30 -0.45 16.13
CA ILE A 75 9.32 0.98 16.49
C ILE A 75 7.89 1.52 16.59
N GLU A 76 6.98 1.04 15.75
CA GLU A 76 5.58 1.40 15.77
C GLU A 76 4.68 0.16 15.70
N PHE A 77 3.44 0.32 16.16
CA PHE A 77 2.34 -0.59 15.92
C PHE A 77 1.34 0.12 15.02
N PHE A 78 1.02 -0.51 13.89
CA PHE A 78 -0.01 -0.03 12.99
C PHE A 78 -1.26 -0.89 13.17
N GLU A 79 -2.27 -0.32 13.82
CA GLU A 79 -3.56 -0.95 14.04
C GLU A 79 -4.46 -0.77 12.81
N LEU A 80 -5.00 -1.88 12.32
CA LEU A 80 -6.04 -1.88 11.31
C LEU A 80 -7.40 -1.61 11.97
N PRO A 81 -8.25 -0.77 11.37
CA PRO A 81 -9.59 -0.53 11.88
C PRO A 81 -10.41 -1.83 11.87
N PHE A 82 -10.68 -2.40 13.05
CA PHE A 82 -11.33 -3.70 13.21
C PHE A 82 -12.67 -3.80 12.45
N GLU A 83 -13.53 -2.79 12.60
CA GLU A 83 -14.84 -2.69 11.91
C GLU A 83 -14.74 -2.66 10.39
N MET A 84 -13.55 -2.36 9.85
CA MET A 84 -13.31 -2.23 8.43
C MET A 84 -12.46 -3.36 7.86
N LEU A 85 -12.05 -4.35 8.64
CA LEU A 85 -11.11 -5.38 8.18
C LEU A 85 -11.59 -6.05 6.89
N ALA A 86 -12.85 -6.48 6.86
CA ALA A 86 -13.45 -7.16 5.71
C ALA A 86 -14.13 -6.23 4.68
N ASN A 87 -14.53 -5.01 5.08
CA ASN A 87 -15.30 -4.10 4.21
C ASN A 87 -14.50 -2.91 3.65
N GLY A 88 -13.38 -2.57 4.28
CA GLY A 88 -12.49 -1.46 3.94
C GLY A 88 -11.16 -1.95 3.37
N SER A 89 -10.30 -0.99 3.03
CA SER A 89 -9.02 -1.23 2.37
C SER A 89 -8.24 0.07 2.17
N ASN A 90 -6.91 -0.03 2.16
CA ASN A 90 -6.00 1.03 1.73
C ASN A 90 -5.69 1.03 0.22
N ILE A 91 -6.19 0.02 -0.52
CA ILE A 91 -6.00 -0.16 -1.97
C ILE A 91 -7.33 -0.19 -2.74
N ASN A 92 -8.41 0.23 -2.08
CA ASN A 92 -9.77 0.24 -2.62
C ASN A 92 -10.21 -1.16 -3.14
N GLU A 93 -9.85 -2.21 -2.41
CA GLU A 93 -10.33 -3.57 -2.61
C GLU A 93 -10.79 -4.16 -1.27
N ARG A 94 -12.10 -4.36 -1.08
CA ARG A 94 -12.69 -4.86 0.17
C ARG A 94 -11.91 -6.03 0.77
N GLY A 95 -11.61 -5.95 2.07
CA GLY A 95 -10.95 -7.03 2.79
C GLY A 95 -9.45 -7.10 2.56
N LYS A 96 -8.90 -6.28 1.67
CA LYS A 96 -7.50 -6.36 1.24
C LYS A 96 -6.72 -5.17 1.73
N TRP A 97 -5.70 -5.42 2.53
CA TRP A 97 -4.81 -4.38 3.05
C TRP A 97 -3.39 -4.69 2.62
N LEU A 98 -2.72 -3.76 1.93
CA LEU A 98 -1.42 -4.00 1.31
C LEU A 98 -0.40 -2.95 1.76
N PHE A 99 0.72 -3.38 2.32
CA PHE A 99 1.72 -2.51 2.93
C PHE A 99 3.11 -2.83 2.42
N ARG A 100 3.97 -1.83 2.28
CA ARG A 100 5.40 -2.04 2.06
C ARG A 100 6.13 -2.00 3.40
N ILE A 101 6.86 -3.06 3.72
CA ILE A 101 7.37 -3.37 5.07
C ILE A 101 8.89 -3.62 5.12
N ASP A 102 9.63 -3.31 4.05
CA ASP A 102 11.10 -3.42 4.02
C ASP A 102 11.83 -2.22 4.66
N GLY A 103 11.13 -1.12 4.95
CA GLY A 103 11.67 0.06 5.64
C GLY A 103 11.52 0.00 7.16
N ILE A 104 12.26 0.87 7.86
CA ILE A 104 12.14 1.07 9.33
C ILE A 104 10.71 1.48 9.71
N VAL A 105 10.16 2.43 8.94
CA VAL A 105 8.76 2.85 9.03
C VAL A 105 8.07 2.32 7.78
N PRO A 106 7.15 1.35 7.91
CA PRO A 106 6.35 0.85 6.82
C PRO A 106 5.60 1.95 6.06
N LEU A 107 5.28 1.67 4.79
CA LEU A 107 4.44 2.54 3.98
C LEU A 107 3.02 2.00 4.03
N HIS A 108 2.15 2.79 4.68
CA HIS A 108 0.75 2.44 4.88
C HIS A 108 -0.12 2.68 3.65
N CYS A 109 0.27 3.61 2.77
CA CYS A 109 -0.50 4.02 1.61
C CYS A 109 0.27 3.78 0.30
N PRO A 110 -0.45 3.46 -0.80
CA PRO A 110 0.08 3.53 -2.15
C PRO A 110 0.80 4.85 -2.43
N ALA A 111 1.81 4.82 -3.30
CA ALA A 111 2.46 6.05 -3.76
C ALA A 111 1.40 6.99 -4.34
N GLY A 112 1.39 8.24 -3.90
CA GLY A 112 0.42 9.22 -4.36
C GLY A 112 -0.81 9.44 -3.50
N THR A 113 -0.94 8.67 -2.41
CA THR A 113 -2.09 8.74 -1.52
C THR A 113 -1.67 8.91 -0.06
N LEU A 114 -2.54 9.52 0.72
CA LEU A 114 -2.35 9.95 2.10
C LEU A 114 -3.56 9.61 2.95
N ASP A 115 -3.40 9.78 4.26
CA ASP A 115 -4.41 9.57 5.30
C ASP A 115 -4.76 8.07 5.48
N PRO A 116 -3.84 7.28 6.07
CA PRO A 116 -4.20 5.95 6.53
C PRO A 116 -5.35 6.02 7.57
N PRO A 117 -6.17 4.97 7.70
CA PRO A 117 -5.94 3.65 7.10
C PRO A 117 -6.43 3.51 5.65
N LEU A 118 -7.38 4.33 5.19
CA LEU A 118 -8.02 4.13 3.88
C LEU A 118 -7.27 4.73 2.69
N CYS A 119 -6.34 5.66 2.92
CA CYS A 119 -5.49 6.24 1.88
C CYS A 119 -6.30 6.92 0.75
N GLN A 120 -7.35 7.65 1.11
CA GLN A 120 -8.32 8.21 0.14
C GLN A 120 -7.94 9.58 -0.38
N ARG A 121 -7.06 10.31 0.32
CA ARG A 121 -6.64 11.64 -0.11
C ARG A 121 -5.46 11.51 -1.05
N GLU A 122 -5.57 12.07 -2.25
CA GLU A 122 -4.45 12.15 -3.21
C GLU A 122 -3.43 13.21 -2.78
N CYS A 123 -2.22 13.13 -3.33
CA CYS A 123 -1.22 14.18 -3.18
C CYS A 123 -1.73 15.54 -3.68
N ASP A 124 -1.23 16.60 -3.05
CA ASP A 124 -1.45 17.96 -3.57
C ASP A 124 -0.75 18.12 -4.93
N ALA A 125 -1.31 18.98 -5.77
CA ALA A 125 -0.79 19.26 -7.10
C ALA A 125 0.71 19.63 -7.07
N GLY A 126 1.51 18.92 -7.86
CA GLY A 126 2.96 19.13 -7.92
C GLY A 126 3.77 18.28 -6.93
N THR A 127 3.12 17.49 -6.08
CA THR A 127 3.76 16.51 -5.20
C THR A 127 3.40 15.08 -5.60
N TRP A 128 4.29 14.14 -5.34
CA TRP A 128 4.12 12.76 -5.77
C TRP A 128 4.89 11.75 -4.93
N GLY A 129 4.62 10.47 -5.18
CA GLY A 129 5.35 9.35 -4.60
C GLY A 129 4.82 8.95 -3.22
N PHE A 130 5.59 8.13 -2.50
CA PHE A 130 5.22 7.73 -1.15
C PHE A 130 5.17 8.94 -0.23
N ARG A 131 4.06 9.04 0.53
CA ARG A 131 3.79 10.17 1.44
C ARG A 131 3.81 11.56 0.78
N CYS A 132 3.77 11.61 -0.56
CA CYS A 132 3.84 12.85 -1.33
C CYS A 132 5.10 13.70 -1.03
N GLU A 133 6.20 13.05 -0.64
CA GLU A 133 7.42 13.73 -0.19
C GLU A 133 8.24 14.32 -1.36
N ASN A 134 8.01 13.85 -2.59
CA ASN A 134 8.71 14.35 -3.77
C ASN A 134 7.92 15.48 -4.43
N LYS A 135 8.63 16.50 -4.93
CA LYS A 135 8.06 17.57 -5.76
C LYS A 135 8.41 17.31 -7.22
N CYS A 136 7.56 17.67 -8.18
CA CYS A 136 7.91 17.64 -9.59
C CYS A 136 8.03 19.06 -10.15
N HIS A 137 8.85 19.22 -11.19
CA HIS A 137 9.11 20.49 -11.85
C HIS A 137 8.79 20.40 -13.34
N CYS A 138 7.53 20.07 -13.65
CA CYS A 138 7.05 20.02 -15.02
C CYS A 138 7.00 21.42 -15.64
N ARG A 139 7.16 21.49 -16.96
CA ARG A 139 7.08 22.75 -17.69
C ARG A 139 5.69 23.39 -17.55
N ASN A 140 5.66 24.72 -17.44
CA ASN A 140 4.46 25.54 -17.28
C ASN A 140 3.65 25.23 -16.00
N ASP A 141 4.33 24.76 -14.95
CA ASP A 141 3.72 24.42 -13.65
C ASP A 141 2.58 23.41 -13.75
N ILE A 142 2.61 22.55 -14.78
CA ILE A 142 1.63 21.47 -14.95
C ILE A 142 1.82 20.46 -13.81
N PRO A 143 0.76 20.13 -13.04
CA PRO A 143 0.87 19.08 -12.04
C PRO A 143 1.27 17.74 -12.68
N CYS A 144 2.21 17.04 -12.06
CA CYS A 144 2.56 15.68 -12.43
C CYS A 144 1.54 14.66 -11.90
N ASP A 145 1.64 13.44 -12.43
CA ASP A 145 0.97 12.27 -11.85
C ASP A 145 1.39 12.06 -10.39
N PHE A 146 0.42 12.00 -9.48
CA PHE A 146 0.66 11.92 -8.03
C PHE A 146 1.43 10.66 -7.62
N ALA A 147 1.38 9.58 -8.40
CA ALA A 147 2.01 8.32 -8.02
C ALA A 147 3.46 8.25 -8.50
N THR A 148 3.72 8.72 -9.72
CA THR A 148 4.97 8.50 -10.46
C THR A 148 5.78 9.76 -10.68
N GLY A 149 5.19 10.95 -10.47
CA GLY A 149 5.82 12.22 -10.79
C GLY A 149 5.90 12.54 -12.27
N PHE A 150 5.36 11.68 -13.14
CA PHE A 150 5.44 11.86 -14.58
C PHE A 150 4.69 13.12 -15.03
N CYS A 151 5.37 13.95 -15.83
CA CYS A 151 4.78 15.13 -16.45
C CYS A 151 4.01 14.72 -17.71
N SER A 152 2.72 15.05 -17.79
CA SER A 152 1.84 14.65 -18.91
C SER A 152 2.29 15.17 -20.28
N ASN A 153 3.03 16.27 -20.33
CA ASN A 153 3.64 16.83 -21.53
C ASN A 153 5.05 16.28 -21.83
N ALA A 154 5.58 15.40 -20.97
CA ALA A 154 6.95 14.88 -21.00
C ALA A 154 8.04 15.97 -21.09
N GLN A 155 7.78 17.16 -20.52
CA GLN A 155 8.71 18.29 -20.51
C GLN A 155 8.93 18.84 -19.10
N CYS A 156 10.19 19.04 -18.75
CA CYS A 156 10.59 19.67 -17.50
C CYS A 156 10.72 21.19 -17.63
N ALA A 157 10.60 21.88 -16.49
CA ALA A 157 11.01 23.27 -16.36
C ALA A 157 12.52 23.41 -16.53
N ASP A 158 12.99 24.62 -16.84
CA ASP A 158 14.41 24.90 -17.04
C ASP A 158 15.22 24.51 -15.80
N GLY A 159 16.31 23.77 -16.01
CA GLY A 159 17.18 23.27 -14.94
C GLY A 159 16.76 21.93 -14.34
N TRP A 160 15.63 21.35 -14.76
CA TRP A 160 15.15 20.06 -14.25
C TRP A 160 15.17 18.97 -15.33
N THR A 161 15.41 17.74 -14.91
CA THR A 161 15.57 16.56 -15.77
C THR A 161 14.99 15.30 -15.11
N GLY A 162 15.03 14.18 -15.83
CA GLY A 162 14.47 12.90 -15.40
C GLY A 162 12.98 12.74 -15.76
N ILE A 163 12.47 11.52 -15.61
CA ILE A 163 11.08 11.16 -16.00
C ILE A 163 10.04 11.91 -15.16
N SER A 164 10.38 12.22 -13.90
CA SER A 164 9.55 12.95 -12.96
C SER A 164 9.91 14.44 -12.83
N CYS A 165 10.87 14.93 -13.64
CA CYS A 165 11.38 16.30 -13.57
C CYS A 165 11.74 16.72 -12.14
N PHE A 166 12.47 15.86 -11.41
CA PHE A 166 12.88 16.07 -10.01
C PHE A 166 14.40 16.13 -9.83
N GLU A 167 15.17 15.81 -10.87
CA GLU A 167 16.64 15.86 -10.84
C GLU A 167 17.12 17.20 -11.39
N GLY A 168 17.90 17.96 -10.62
CA GLY A 168 18.44 19.27 -11.01
C GLY A 168 19.91 19.44 -10.65
#